data_AF-A0A6G6WI72-F1
#
_entry.id   AF-A0A6G6WI72-F1
#
_cell.length_a   1.000
_cell.length_b   1.000
_cell.length_c   1.000
_cell.angle_alpha   90.00
_cell.angle_beta   90.00
_cell.angle_gamma   90.00
#
_symmetry.space_group_name_H-M   'P 1'
#
loop_
_entity.id
_entity.type
_entity.pdbx_description
1 polymer ?
#
loop_
_entity_poly.entity_id
_entity_poly.type
_entity_poly.pdbx_seq_one_letter_code
_entity_poly.pdbx_strand_id
1 'polypeptide(L)'
;MTRTLSLLTPSGHLTLGSYLGALLPMSRRQDDAFYGLSDLHALTVTHAPAEVRAYADEMATLFLAVGLDRATLFRQSHVPAHAQLAYLLECVATTGELNRMVQFKEKGRGVDSTRVSLFTYPALMAADILLYRPAAVPVGADQKQHVELARDLAQRFNRLYGPVFVVPEVVTASDGSARVMDLLHPDRKMSKSADTAGTIHLLDPPDVVRRKVSRAVTDSDTGPSAVRSDPAKPGVSNLLAVLVACGGSADGLTTYGALKAAVTDAVVATLAPVQERHAELAADPAHVASVFEAGAARCREVTAPVLAAAQSAIGL
;
A
#
# COMPACT_ATOMS: atom_id res chain seq x y z
N MET A 1 -18.55 7.49 -12.90
CA MET A 1 -17.96 6.81 -11.71
C MET A 1 -16.47 7.10 -11.71
N THR A 2 -15.86 7.34 -10.56
CA THR A 2 -14.43 7.69 -10.47
C THR A 2 -13.61 6.42 -10.31
N ARG A 3 -12.89 6.04 -11.36
CA ARG A 3 -11.98 4.91 -11.35
C ARG A 3 -10.95 5.04 -10.24
N THR A 4 -10.76 3.98 -9.46
CA THR A 4 -9.78 3.94 -8.37
C THR A 4 -8.68 2.93 -8.69
N LEU A 5 -7.42 3.27 -8.42
CA LEU A 5 -6.25 2.40 -8.58
C LEU A 5 -5.44 2.39 -7.29
N SER A 6 -5.07 1.22 -6.79
CA SER A 6 -4.12 1.09 -5.68
C SER A 6 -3.34 -0.21 -5.81
N LEU A 7 -2.01 -0.14 -5.73
CA LEU A 7 -1.15 -1.31 -5.73
C LEU A 7 -0.36 -1.38 -4.43
N LEU A 8 -0.25 -2.57 -3.86
CA LEU A 8 0.57 -2.83 -2.68
C LEU A 8 1.77 -3.70 -3.06
N THR A 9 2.96 -3.26 -2.69
CA THR A 9 4.19 -4.00 -2.98
C THR A 9 4.32 -5.22 -2.04
N PRO A 10 4.53 -6.44 -2.58
CA PRO A 10 4.79 -7.65 -1.80
C PRO A 10 6.24 -7.68 -1.33
N SER A 11 6.57 -6.87 -0.33
CA SER A 11 7.92 -6.73 0.25
C SER A 11 7.99 -7.19 1.71
N GLY A 12 6.99 -7.91 2.19
CA GLY A 12 6.83 -8.35 3.57
C GLY A 12 5.35 -8.56 3.92
N HIS A 13 5.11 -9.09 5.12
CA HIS A 13 3.77 -9.39 5.62
C HIS A 13 2.93 -8.12 5.78
N LEU A 14 1.64 -8.22 5.47
CA LEU A 14 0.72 -7.11 5.70
C LEU A 14 0.59 -6.83 7.20
N THR A 15 0.61 -5.55 7.54
CA THR A 15 0.53 -5.07 8.92
C THR A 15 -0.85 -4.50 9.26
N LEU A 16 -1.18 -4.37 10.55
CA LEU A 16 -2.40 -3.71 11.00
C LEU A 16 -2.56 -2.31 10.39
N GLY A 17 -1.45 -1.58 10.23
CA GLY A 17 -1.44 -0.30 9.52
C GLY A 17 -1.76 -0.40 8.03
N SER A 18 -1.39 -1.51 7.38
CA SER A 18 -1.79 -1.78 5.99
C SER A 18 -3.29 -2.07 5.89
N TYR A 19 -3.85 -2.80 6.86
CA TYR A 19 -5.29 -3.09 6.91
C TYR A 19 -6.13 -1.84 7.15
N LEU A 20 -5.89 -1.14 8.27
CA LEU A 20 -6.68 0.04 8.65
C LEU A 20 -6.44 1.23 7.71
N GLY A 21 -5.22 1.36 7.19
CA GLY A 21 -4.83 2.49 6.35
C GLY A 21 -5.16 2.34 4.86
N ALA A 22 -5.25 1.11 4.34
CA ALA A 22 -5.47 0.86 2.91
C ALA A 22 -6.59 -0.16 2.64
N LEU A 23 -6.49 -1.39 3.15
CA LEU A 23 -7.41 -2.46 2.75
C LEU A 23 -8.86 -2.22 3.20
N LEU A 24 -9.06 -1.69 4.41
CA LEU A 24 -10.40 -1.39 4.93
C LEU A 24 -11.08 -0.23 4.16
N PRO A 25 -10.39 0.89 3.82
CA PRO A 25 -10.92 1.85 2.86
C PRO A 25 -11.21 1.25 1.47
N MET A 26 -10.35 0.36 0.96
CA MET A 26 -10.52 -0.30 -0.33
C MET A 26 -11.76 -1.21 -0.36
N SER A 27 -12.03 -1.95 0.71
CA SER A 27 -13.21 -2.85 0.78
C SER A 27 -14.53 -2.08 0.72
N ARG A 28 -14.52 -0.81 1.12
CA ARG A 28 -15.67 0.11 1.02
C ARG A 28 -15.83 0.76 -0.36
N ARG A 29 -14.84 0.65 -1.27
CA ARG A 29 -14.78 1.38 -2.55
C ARG A 29 -14.40 0.48 -3.73
N GLN A 30 -15.24 -0.49 -4.06
CA GLN A 30 -14.90 -1.50 -5.08
C GLN A 30 -15.48 -1.24 -6.47
N ASP A 31 -16.31 -0.20 -6.65
CA ASP A 31 -16.93 0.12 -7.94
C ASP A 31 -15.91 0.76 -8.90
N ASP A 32 -15.71 0.14 -10.08
CA ASP A 32 -14.65 0.50 -11.06
C ASP A 32 -13.26 0.67 -10.40
N ALA A 33 -12.92 -0.27 -9.51
CA ALA A 33 -11.67 -0.29 -8.76
C ALA A 33 -10.69 -1.34 -9.28
N PHE A 34 -9.42 -0.96 -9.38
CA PHE A 34 -8.30 -1.81 -9.76
C PHE A 34 -7.33 -1.89 -8.58
N TYR A 35 -7.29 -3.04 -7.93
CA TYR A 35 -6.45 -3.27 -6.77
C TYR A 35 -5.43 -4.36 -7.06
N GLY A 36 -4.15 -4.01 -6.98
CA GLY A 36 -3.11 -4.90 -7.48
C GLY A 36 -1.96 -5.16 -6.52
N LEU A 37 -1.18 -6.17 -6.86
CA LEU A 37 0.12 -6.43 -6.26
C LEU A 37 1.21 -5.86 -7.18
N SER A 38 1.98 -4.89 -6.69
CA SER A 38 3.10 -4.28 -7.43
C SER A 38 4.37 -5.11 -7.29
N ASP A 39 4.33 -6.34 -7.80
CA ASP A 39 5.44 -7.30 -7.72
C ASP A 39 6.68 -6.88 -8.52
N LEU A 40 6.55 -6.13 -9.63
CA LEU A 40 7.71 -5.56 -10.33
C LEU A 40 8.43 -4.50 -9.47
N HIS A 41 7.69 -3.69 -8.71
CA HIS A 41 8.28 -2.71 -7.78
C HIS A 41 9.04 -3.38 -6.64
N ALA A 42 8.66 -4.60 -6.24
CA ALA A 42 9.40 -5.37 -5.23
C ALA A 42 10.83 -5.72 -5.68
N LEU A 43 11.06 -5.79 -7.00
CA LEU A 43 12.37 -6.14 -7.58
C LEU A 43 13.36 -4.96 -7.59
N THR A 44 12.92 -3.75 -7.23
CA THR A 44 13.76 -2.54 -7.22
C THR A 44 14.87 -2.56 -6.17
N VAL A 45 14.75 -3.45 -5.18
CA VAL A 45 15.73 -3.70 -4.12
C VAL A 45 16.16 -5.17 -4.11
N THR A 46 17.22 -5.48 -3.38
CA THR A 46 17.64 -6.87 -3.14
C THR A 46 16.51 -7.67 -2.51
N HIS A 47 16.25 -8.86 -3.05
CA HIS A 47 15.14 -9.72 -2.66
C HIS A 47 15.51 -11.18 -2.88
N ALA A 48 14.88 -12.08 -2.12
CA ALA A 48 14.89 -13.50 -2.41
C ALA A 48 13.68 -13.86 -3.28
N PRO A 49 13.85 -14.59 -4.41
CA PRO A 49 12.73 -14.94 -5.29
C PRO A 49 11.61 -15.71 -4.59
N ALA A 50 11.96 -16.61 -3.65
CA ALA A 50 10.99 -17.37 -2.88
C ALA A 50 10.14 -16.48 -1.96
N GLU A 51 10.75 -15.45 -1.36
CA GLU A 51 10.05 -14.51 -0.47
C GLU A 51 9.06 -13.64 -1.24
N VAL A 52 9.46 -13.06 -2.38
CA VAL A 52 8.55 -12.22 -3.20
C VAL A 52 7.32 -13.03 -3.63
N ARG A 53 7.52 -14.30 -4.01
CA ARG A 53 6.43 -15.21 -4.35
C ARG A 53 5.53 -15.47 -3.15
N ALA A 54 6.10 -15.84 -2.01
CA ALA A 54 5.35 -16.11 -0.78
C ALA A 54 4.53 -14.89 -0.33
N TYR A 55 5.13 -13.70 -0.31
CA TYR A 55 4.42 -12.47 0.05
C TYR A 55 3.33 -12.11 -0.95
N ALA A 56 3.54 -12.32 -2.25
CA ALA A 56 2.52 -12.07 -3.26
C ALA A 56 1.33 -13.03 -3.12
N ASP A 57 1.59 -14.31 -2.85
CA ASP A 57 0.55 -15.33 -2.67
C ASP A 57 -0.24 -15.10 -1.37
N GLU A 58 0.43 -14.79 -0.26
CA GLU A 58 -0.21 -14.40 1.01
C GLU A 58 -1.05 -13.12 0.83
N MET A 59 -0.50 -12.09 0.20
CA MET A 59 -1.20 -10.82 0.00
C MET A 59 -2.39 -10.96 -0.94
N ALA A 60 -2.30 -11.79 -1.97
CA ALA A 60 -3.43 -12.12 -2.84
C ALA A 60 -4.59 -12.75 -2.06
N THR A 61 -4.26 -13.71 -1.20
CA THR A 61 -5.24 -14.40 -0.33
C THR A 61 -5.85 -13.42 0.67
N LEU A 62 -5.04 -12.55 1.28
CA LEU A 62 -5.50 -11.51 2.20
C LEU A 62 -6.41 -10.46 1.54
N PHE A 63 -6.18 -10.11 0.27
CA PHE A 63 -7.07 -9.20 -0.46
C PHE A 63 -8.49 -9.78 -0.54
N LEU A 64 -8.61 -11.07 -0.86
CA LEU A 64 -9.89 -11.77 -0.86
C LEU A 64 -10.46 -11.94 0.55
N ALA A 65 -9.62 -12.23 1.54
CA ALA A 65 -10.06 -12.39 2.93
C ALA A 65 -10.64 -11.12 3.54
N VAL A 66 -10.17 -9.95 3.10
CA VAL A 66 -10.71 -8.63 3.48
C VAL A 66 -11.97 -8.26 2.66
N GLY A 67 -12.37 -9.09 1.69
CA GLY A 67 -13.57 -8.90 0.88
C GLY A 67 -13.37 -7.91 -0.26
N LEU A 68 -12.22 -7.94 -0.95
CA LEU A 68 -11.95 -7.12 -2.14
C LEU A 68 -12.39 -7.78 -3.46
N ASP A 69 -13.25 -8.78 -3.40
CA ASP A 69 -13.67 -9.64 -4.52
C ASP A 69 -14.55 -8.95 -5.57
N ARG A 70 -15.14 -7.79 -5.26
CA ARG A 70 -15.88 -6.98 -6.24
C ARG A 70 -14.97 -6.09 -7.09
N ALA A 71 -13.75 -5.82 -6.64
CA ALA A 71 -12.76 -5.06 -7.40
C ALA A 71 -12.05 -5.93 -8.45
N THR A 72 -11.40 -5.29 -9.42
CA THR A 72 -10.47 -5.99 -10.32
C THR A 72 -9.15 -6.24 -9.59
N LEU A 73 -8.92 -7.49 -9.19
CA LEU A 73 -7.70 -7.91 -8.49
C LEU A 73 -6.66 -8.46 -9.46
N PHE A 74 -5.42 -7.96 -9.41
CA PHE A 74 -4.39 -8.38 -10.37
C PHE A 74 -2.97 -8.35 -9.81
N ARG A 75 -2.04 -9.04 -10.50
CA ARG A 75 -0.60 -8.89 -10.30
C ARG A 75 -0.04 -8.01 -11.40
N GLN A 76 0.79 -7.03 -11.04
CA GLN A 76 1.37 -6.08 -11.99
C GLN A 76 2.14 -6.81 -13.10
N SER A 77 2.95 -7.81 -12.77
CA SER A 77 3.69 -8.64 -13.73
C SER A 77 2.82 -9.42 -14.72
N HIS A 78 1.54 -9.68 -14.42
CA HIS A 78 0.61 -10.40 -15.31
C HIS A 78 -0.06 -9.50 -16.35
N VAL A 79 0.25 -8.20 -16.34
CA VAL A 79 -0.27 -7.20 -17.28
C VAL A 79 0.93 -6.54 -17.98
N PRO A 80 1.37 -7.07 -19.14
CA PRO A 80 2.61 -6.64 -19.81
C PRO A 80 2.67 -5.14 -20.13
N ALA A 81 1.51 -4.51 -20.31
CA ALA A 81 1.40 -3.09 -20.61
C ALA A 81 2.12 -2.19 -19.60
N HIS A 82 2.19 -2.58 -18.32
CA HIS A 82 2.93 -1.81 -17.30
C HIS A 82 4.40 -1.66 -17.65
N ALA A 83 5.09 -2.77 -17.95
CA ALA A 83 6.50 -2.76 -18.30
C ALA A 83 6.73 -2.09 -19.67
N GLN A 84 5.85 -2.34 -20.64
CA GLN A 84 5.97 -1.75 -21.98
C GLN A 84 5.79 -0.23 -21.94
N LEU A 85 4.78 0.28 -21.23
CA LEU A 85 4.58 1.72 -21.11
C LEU A 85 5.66 2.37 -20.24
N ALA A 86 6.14 1.69 -19.19
CA ALA A 86 7.24 2.20 -18.37
C ALA A 86 8.46 2.54 -19.23
N TYR A 87 8.83 1.66 -20.17
CA TYR A 87 9.94 1.92 -21.09
C TYR A 87 9.69 3.13 -21.99
N LEU A 88 8.48 3.28 -22.54
CA LEU A 88 8.13 4.46 -23.35
C LEU A 88 8.20 5.76 -22.52
N LEU A 89 7.82 5.71 -21.25
CA LEU A 89 7.91 6.85 -20.34
C LEU A 89 9.35 7.15 -19.91
N GLU A 90 10.22 6.13 -19.80
CA GLU A 90 11.66 6.33 -19.59
C GLU A 90 12.28 7.12 -20.76
N CYS A 91 11.83 6.91 -22.00
CA CYS A 91 12.27 7.69 -23.17
C CYS A 91 11.86 9.17 -23.13
N VAL A 92 10.92 9.54 -22.24
CA VAL A 92 10.40 10.91 -22.08
C VAL A 92 10.87 11.54 -20.76
N ALA A 93 11.20 10.71 -19.77
CA ALA A 93 11.75 11.14 -18.49
C ALA A 93 13.17 11.67 -18.65
N THR A 94 13.55 12.60 -17.77
CA THR A 94 14.94 13.08 -17.69
C THR A 94 15.63 12.54 -16.44
N THR A 95 16.94 12.32 -16.55
CA THR A 95 17.75 11.88 -15.40
C THR A 95 17.68 12.87 -14.23
N GLY A 96 17.53 14.16 -14.52
CA GLY A 96 17.39 15.21 -13.50
C GLY A 96 16.12 15.04 -12.65
N GLU A 97 15.01 14.61 -13.25
CA GLU A 97 13.75 14.36 -12.52
C GLU A 97 13.87 13.15 -11.60
N LEU A 98 14.37 12.05 -12.15
CA LEU A 98 14.55 10.80 -11.40
C LEU A 98 15.56 10.97 -10.25
N ASN A 99 16.65 11.71 -10.47
CA ASN A 99 17.66 12.01 -9.43
C ASN A 99 17.10 12.84 -8.26
N ARG A 100 16.01 13.59 -8.46
CA ARG A 100 15.39 14.42 -7.41
C ARG A 100 14.36 13.66 -6.57
N MET A 101 14.04 12.41 -6.91
CA MET A 101 13.11 11.60 -6.12
C MET A 101 13.66 11.36 -4.71
N VAL A 102 12.87 11.72 -3.69
CA VAL A 102 13.27 11.60 -2.29
C VAL A 102 13.55 10.14 -1.94
N GLN A 103 12.66 9.23 -2.36
CA GLN A 103 12.81 7.80 -2.10
C GLN A 103 14.08 7.19 -2.73
N PHE A 104 14.48 7.65 -3.93
CA PHE A 104 15.74 7.22 -4.54
C PHE A 104 16.94 7.66 -3.69
N LYS A 105 16.97 8.93 -3.27
CA LYS A 105 18.04 9.47 -2.41
C LYS A 105 18.11 8.79 -1.06
N GLU A 106 16.98 8.54 -0.42
CA GLU A 106 16.92 7.90 0.89
C GLU A 106 17.36 6.44 0.82
N LYS A 107 16.85 5.67 -0.15
CA LYS A 107 17.22 4.25 -0.32
C LYS A 107 18.64 4.04 -0.84
N GLY A 108 19.22 5.03 -1.53
CA GLY A 108 20.61 5.01 -1.98
C GLY A 108 21.61 5.50 -0.93
N ARG A 109 21.14 6.05 0.20
CA ARG A 109 22.03 6.61 1.22
C ARG A 109 22.80 5.50 1.93
N GLY A 110 24.12 5.58 1.91
CA GLY A 110 24.99 4.61 2.60
C GLY A 110 25.10 3.26 1.90
N VAL A 111 24.77 3.18 0.61
CA VAL A 111 24.91 1.97 -0.22
C VAL A 111 25.91 2.27 -1.35
N ASP A 112 26.86 1.37 -1.58
CA ASP A 112 27.93 1.57 -2.58
C ASP A 112 27.40 1.70 -4.01
N SER A 113 26.32 1.00 -4.32
CA SER A 113 25.62 1.08 -5.60
C SER A 113 24.14 0.79 -5.43
N THR A 114 23.32 1.32 -6.33
CA THR A 114 21.87 1.07 -6.37
C THR A 114 21.50 0.40 -7.69
N ARG A 115 20.39 -0.35 -7.70
CA ARG A 115 19.87 -0.93 -8.94
C ARG A 115 19.37 0.18 -9.86
N VAL A 116 19.57 0.02 -11.17
CA VAL A 116 18.99 0.94 -12.18
C VAL A 116 17.48 1.01 -12.03
N SER A 117 16.82 -0.12 -11.73
CA SER A 117 15.39 -0.16 -11.47
C SER A 117 14.96 0.71 -10.28
N LEU A 118 15.81 0.94 -9.27
CA LEU A 118 15.49 1.87 -8.17
C LEU A 118 15.51 3.33 -8.64
N PHE A 119 16.28 3.63 -9.68
CA PHE A 119 16.30 4.94 -10.32
C PHE A 119 15.11 5.12 -11.26
N THR A 120 14.73 4.08 -12.01
CA THR A 120 13.68 4.17 -13.05
C THR A 120 12.28 3.76 -12.61
N TYR A 121 12.08 3.13 -11.44
CA TYR A 121 10.73 2.76 -10.96
C TYR A 121 9.71 3.92 -10.92
N PRO A 122 10.09 5.21 -10.76
CA PRO A 122 9.09 6.28 -10.83
C PRO A 122 8.41 6.37 -12.22
N ALA A 123 9.11 5.99 -13.31
CA ALA A 123 8.50 5.85 -14.63
C ALA A 123 7.55 4.65 -14.71
N LEU A 124 7.90 3.53 -14.05
CA LEU A 124 7.00 2.38 -13.90
C LEU A 124 5.74 2.75 -13.10
N MET A 125 5.88 3.51 -12.01
CA MET A 125 4.73 4.00 -11.24
C MET A 125 3.86 4.95 -12.05
N ALA A 126 4.47 5.81 -12.89
CA ALA A 126 3.72 6.64 -13.82
C ALA A 126 2.95 5.78 -14.85
N ALA A 127 3.56 4.71 -15.37
CA ALA A 127 2.88 3.78 -16.25
C ALA A 127 1.68 3.09 -15.57
N ASP A 128 1.88 2.62 -14.32
CA ASP A 128 0.81 2.02 -13.52
C ASP A 128 -0.40 2.95 -13.42
N ILE A 129 -0.18 4.25 -13.23
CA ILE A 129 -1.25 5.26 -13.13
C ILE A 129 -1.89 5.53 -14.50
N LEU A 130 -1.08 5.85 -15.51
CA LEU A 130 -1.57 6.37 -16.80
C LEU A 130 -2.32 5.33 -17.62
N LEU A 131 -1.97 4.04 -17.51
CA LEU A 131 -2.64 2.95 -18.22
C LEU A 131 -4.13 2.83 -17.90
N TYR A 132 -4.55 3.19 -16.68
CA TYR A 132 -5.94 3.04 -16.24
C TYR A 132 -6.75 4.32 -16.41
N ARG A 133 -6.10 5.44 -16.76
CA ARG A 133 -6.72 6.77 -16.97
C ARG A 133 -7.60 7.22 -15.80
N PRO A 134 -7.09 7.25 -14.55
CA PRO A 134 -7.85 7.77 -13.43
C PRO A 134 -8.09 9.28 -13.61
N ALA A 135 -9.31 9.74 -13.30
CA ALA A 135 -9.60 11.17 -13.29
C ALA A 135 -8.84 11.90 -12.18
N ALA A 136 -8.71 11.25 -11.03
CA ALA A 136 -7.98 11.75 -9.87
C ALA A 136 -7.25 10.60 -9.17
N VAL A 137 -6.08 10.89 -8.60
CA VAL A 137 -5.32 9.93 -7.80
C VAL A 137 -5.25 10.43 -6.36
N PRO A 138 -5.96 9.79 -5.42
CA PRO A 138 -5.85 10.11 -4.01
C PRO A 138 -4.50 9.64 -3.48
N VAL A 139 -3.69 10.56 -2.94
CA VAL A 139 -2.37 10.21 -2.41
C VAL A 139 -2.09 10.75 -1.03
N GLY A 140 -1.37 9.95 -0.26
CA GLY A 140 -0.68 10.39 0.94
C GLY A 140 0.47 11.34 0.60
N ALA A 141 0.92 12.10 1.60
CA ALA A 141 2.02 13.06 1.44
C ALA A 141 3.32 12.42 0.91
N ASP A 142 3.54 11.14 1.22
CA ASP A 142 4.70 10.34 0.82
C ASP A 142 4.69 9.94 -0.67
N GLN A 143 3.52 9.88 -1.32
CA GLN A 143 3.38 9.49 -2.72
C GLN A 143 3.13 10.67 -3.66
N LYS A 144 2.93 11.89 -3.11
CA LYS A 144 2.65 13.10 -3.89
C LYS A 144 3.69 13.33 -4.99
N GLN A 145 4.97 13.17 -4.68
CA GLN A 145 6.06 13.41 -5.64
C GLN A 145 5.97 12.51 -6.88
N HIS A 146 5.58 11.24 -6.71
CA HIS A 146 5.46 10.31 -7.83
C HIS A 146 4.27 10.61 -8.74
N VAL A 147 3.15 11.07 -8.17
CA VAL A 147 1.98 11.47 -8.99
C VAL A 147 2.27 12.74 -9.78
N GLU A 148 2.97 13.71 -9.18
CA GLU A 148 3.40 14.90 -9.92
C GLU A 148 4.34 14.52 -11.06
N LEU A 149 5.27 13.57 -10.86
CA LEU A 149 6.08 13.05 -11.95
C LEU A 149 5.22 12.38 -13.03
N ALA A 150 4.22 11.57 -12.67
CA ALA A 150 3.31 10.96 -13.64
C ALA A 150 2.56 12.01 -14.48
N ARG A 151 2.16 13.13 -13.86
CA ARG A 151 1.55 14.27 -14.55
C ARG A 151 2.51 14.96 -15.50
N ASP A 152 3.73 15.24 -15.05
CA ASP A 152 4.76 15.88 -15.86
C ASP A 152 5.12 15.02 -17.09
N LEU A 153 5.24 13.70 -16.90
CA LEU A 153 5.50 12.74 -17.98
C LEU A 153 4.32 12.67 -18.95
N ALA A 154 3.08 12.62 -18.46
CA ALA A 154 1.88 12.64 -19.31
C ALA A 154 1.80 13.92 -20.16
N GLN A 155 1.99 15.08 -19.54
CA GLN A 155 2.00 16.37 -20.24
C GLN A 155 3.12 16.45 -21.28
N ARG A 156 4.33 15.99 -20.93
CA ARG A 156 5.47 16.00 -21.86
C ARG A 156 5.24 15.07 -23.04
N PHE A 157 4.80 13.84 -22.79
CA PHE A 157 4.44 12.90 -23.84
C PHE A 157 3.41 13.51 -24.78
N ASN A 158 2.36 14.12 -24.22
CA ASN A 158 1.31 14.75 -25.01
C ASN A 158 1.80 15.92 -25.87
N ARG A 159 2.74 16.72 -25.39
CA ARG A 159 3.35 17.82 -26.16
C ARG A 159 4.23 17.33 -27.31
N LEU A 160 4.94 16.23 -27.10
CA LEU A 160 5.89 15.70 -28.09
C LEU A 160 5.18 14.88 -29.18
N TYR A 161 4.20 14.06 -28.79
CA TYR A 161 3.63 13.02 -29.64
C TYR A 161 2.11 13.18 -29.91
N GLY A 162 1.48 14.20 -29.32
CA GLY A 162 0.04 14.44 -29.43
C GLY A 162 -0.77 13.89 -28.23
N PRO A 163 -2.05 14.24 -28.12
CA PRO A 163 -2.84 14.05 -26.89
C PRO A 163 -3.23 12.58 -26.66
N VAL A 164 -2.37 11.81 -26.00
CA VAL A 164 -2.59 10.39 -25.67
C VAL A 164 -3.12 10.21 -24.24
N PHE A 165 -2.48 10.85 -23.26
CA PHE A 165 -2.79 10.64 -21.85
C PHE A 165 -3.73 11.69 -21.28
N VAL A 166 -4.67 11.25 -20.44
CA VAL A 166 -5.35 12.14 -19.50
C VAL A 166 -4.38 12.45 -18.37
N VAL A 167 -4.17 13.73 -18.08
CA VAL A 167 -3.31 14.16 -16.98
C VAL A 167 -4.09 14.03 -15.66
N PRO A 168 -3.70 13.12 -14.75
CA PRO A 168 -4.49 12.84 -13.55
C PRO A 168 -4.46 14.02 -12.57
N GLU A 169 -5.58 14.36 -11.93
CA GLU A 169 -5.59 15.35 -10.86
C GLU A 169 -5.01 14.78 -9.56
N VAL A 170 -4.19 15.57 -8.86
CA VAL A 170 -3.71 15.22 -7.52
C VAL A 170 -4.76 15.61 -6.50
N VAL A 171 -5.31 14.62 -5.81
CA VAL A 171 -6.23 14.88 -4.70
C VAL A 171 -5.53 14.46 -3.41
N THR A 172 -5.30 15.43 -2.52
CA THR A 172 -4.87 15.10 -1.16
C THR A 172 -6.03 14.38 -0.49
N ALA A 173 -5.82 13.11 -0.13
CA ALA A 173 -6.83 12.40 0.64
C ALA A 173 -7.02 13.11 1.97
N SER A 174 -8.24 13.54 2.28
CA SER A 174 -8.63 13.85 3.67
C SER A 174 -8.41 12.57 4.45
N ASP A 175 -7.51 12.67 5.40
CA ASP A 175 -6.75 11.68 6.15
C ASP A 175 -7.56 10.76 7.09
N GLY A 176 -8.76 10.34 6.64
CA GLY A 176 -9.59 9.35 7.33
C GLY A 176 -8.99 7.93 7.39
N SER A 177 -7.81 7.70 6.80
CA SER A 177 -7.04 6.46 6.96
C SER A 177 -6.27 6.51 8.28
N ALA A 178 -6.53 5.57 9.19
CA ALA A 178 -5.79 5.50 10.45
C ALA A 178 -4.29 5.29 10.18
N ARG A 179 -3.47 6.27 10.59
CA ARG A 179 -2.01 6.14 10.57
C ARG A 179 -1.59 5.35 11.81
N VAL A 180 -1.32 4.07 11.62
CA VAL A 180 -0.82 3.20 12.69
C VAL A 180 0.70 3.29 12.76
N MET A 181 1.19 3.74 13.91
CA MET A 181 2.62 3.88 14.19
C MET A 181 3.18 2.58 14.80
N ASP A 182 4.50 2.40 14.69
CA ASP A 182 5.21 1.29 15.33
C ASP A 182 5.03 1.37 16.86
N LEU A 183 4.75 0.24 17.50
CA LEU A 183 4.45 0.19 18.92
C LEU A 183 5.67 0.48 19.81
N LEU A 184 6.89 0.27 19.32
CA LEU A 184 8.13 0.57 20.05
C LEU A 184 8.71 1.93 19.67
N HIS A 185 8.49 2.36 18.43
CA HIS A 185 8.97 3.62 17.88
C HIS A 185 7.80 4.44 17.32
N PRO A 186 7.00 5.10 18.18
CA PRO A 186 5.77 5.78 17.76
C PRO A 186 6.03 7.02 16.89
N ASP A 187 7.29 7.43 16.70
CA ASP A 187 7.74 8.42 15.72
C ASP A 187 7.73 7.91 14.28
N ARG A 188 7.62 6.59 14.07
CA ARG A 188 7.72 5.94 12.75
C ARG A 188 6.47 5.12 12.44
N LYS A 189 6.10 5.11 11.17
CA LYS A 189 4.99 4.28 10.67
C LYS A 189 5.36 2.80 10.79
N MET A 190 4.39 1.97 11.13
CA MET A 190 4.54 0.51 11.10
C MET A 190 4.93 0.04 9.68
N SER A 191 5.98 -0.76 9.57
CA SER A 191 6.54 -1.20 8.28
C SER A 191 6.29 -2.68 8.03
N LYS A 192 6.02 -3.05 6.76
CA LYS A 192 5.89 -4.45 6.32
C LYS A 192 7.22 -5.21 6.31
N SER A 193 8.32 -4.48 6.14
CA SER A 193 9.65 -5.06 5.87
C SER A 193 10.50 -5.21 7.12
N ALA A 194 9.97 -4.84 8.29
CA ALA A 194 10.69 -4.91 9.56
C ALA A 194 9.91 -5.84 10.48
N ASP A 195 10.38 -7.08 10.64
CA ASP A 195 9.82 -7.99 11.65
C ASP A 195 10.29 -7.55 13.03
N THR A 196 9.58 -6.56 13.58
CA THR A 196 9.86 -5.99 14.90
C THR A 196 8.75 -6.35 15.86
N ALA A 197 9.08 -6.40 17.15
CA ALA A 197 8.07 -6.46 18.21
C ALA A 197 7.13 -5.23 18.21
N GLY A 198 7.45 -4.19 17.43
CA GLY A 198 6.64 -3.00 17.23
C GLY A 198 5.58 -3.12 16.13
N THR A 199 5.59 -4.19 15.34
CA THR A 199 4.73 -4.37 14.16
C THR A 199 3.73 -5.51 14.36
N ILE A 200 2.44 -5.23 14.27
CA ILE A 200 1.38 -6.26 14.28
C ILE A 200 1.10 -6.67 12.83
N HIS A 201 1.23 -7.96 12.51
CA HIS A 201 0.86 -8.54 11.22
C HIS A 201 -0.60 -9.02 11.23
N LEU A 202 -1.23 -9.06 10.05
CA LEU A 202 -2.63 -9.50 9.91
C LEU A 202 -2.84 -10.94 10.35
N LEU A 203 -1.83 -11.78 10.17
CA LEU A 203 -1.85 -13.20 10.50
C LEU A 203 -1.16 -13.51 11.84
N ASP A 204 -0.80 -12.49 12.64
CA ASP A 204 -0.27 -12.72 13.98
C ASP A 204 -1.35 -13.41 14.84
N PRO A 205 -1.01 -14.54 15.49
CA PRO A 205 -1.90 -15.18 16.47
C PRO A 205 -2.23 -14.25 17.65
N PRO A 206 -3.37 -14.47 18.34
CA PRO A 206 -3.80 -13.60 19.45
C PRO A 206 -2.78 -13.42 20.58
N ASP A 207 -1.99 -14.44 20.89
CA ASP A 207 -0.93 -14.37 21.90
C ASP A 207 0.26 -13.50 21.44
N VAL A 208 0.60 -13.51 20.15
CA VAL A 208 1.59 -12.63 19.54
C VAL A 208 1.12 -11.18 19.61
N VAL A 209 -0.13 -10.90 19.22
CA VAL A 209 -0.73 -9.56 19.31
C VAL A 209 -0.67 -9.05 20.74
N ARG A 210 -1.10 -9.86 21.72
CA ARG A 210 -1.05 -9.53 23.15
C ARG A 210 0.35 -9.18 23.63
N ARG A 211 1.37 -9.96 23.22
CA ARG A 211 2.78 -9.69 23.57
C ARG A 211 3.30 -8.39 22.95
N LYS A 212 2.95 -8.11 21.70
CA LYS A 212 3.39 -6.89 21.01
C LYS A 212 2.75 -5.64 21.62
N VAL A 213 1.43 -5.66 21.85
CA VAL A 213 0.70 -4.55 22.47
C VAL A 213 1.12 -4.31 23.92
N SER A 214 1.37 -5.36 24.72
CA SER A 214 1.81 -5.18 26.11
C SER A 214 3.15 -4.43 26.21
N ARG A 215 4.04 -4.66 25.24
CA ARG A 215 5.35 -4.01 25.12
C ARG A 215 5.33 -2.64 24.45
N ALA A 216 4.17 -2.18 23.97
CA ALA A 216 4.05 -0.86 23.33
C ALA A 216 4.59 0.23 24.26
N VAL A 217 5.44 1.10 23.72
CA VAL A 217 6.06 2.21 24.44
C VAL A 217 5.00 3.25 24.75
N THR A 218 4.91 3.64 26.02
CA THR A 218 4.08 4.73 26.54
C THR A 218 4.97 5.66 27.36
N ASP A 219 4.51 6.87 27.61
CA ASP A 219 5.15 7.76 28.57
C ASP A 219 4.94 7.28 30.03
N SER A 220 5.47 8.03 30.99
CA SER A 220 5.41 7.71 32.43
C SER A 220 4.36 8.52 33.21
N ASP A 221 3.46 9.24 32.54
CA ASP A 221 2.38 10.00 33.17
C ASP A 221 1.44 9.07 33.96
N THR A 222 0.90 9.59 35.07
CA THR A 222 0.04 8.82 35.98
C THR A 222 -1.15 9.66 36.42
N GLY A 223 -2.24 8.99 36.78
CA GLY A 223 -3.46 9.63 37.28
C GLY A 223 -4.66 9.49 36.33
N PRO A 224 -5.82 10.04 36.72
CA PRO A 224 -7.10 9.76 36.05
C PRO A 224 -7.17 10.22 34.59
N SER A 225 -6.34 11.18 34.19
CA SER A 225 -6.27 11.75 32.82
C SER A 225 -5.04 11.29 32.03
N ALA A 226 -4.33 10.25 32.50
CA ALA A 226 -3.14 9.74 31.84
C ALA A 226 -3.46 9.17 30.43
N VAL A 227 -4.61 8.52 30.28
CA VAL A 227 -5.10 8.01 28.98
C VAL A 227 -5.81 9.14 28.23
N ARG A 228 -5.08 9.83 27.37
CA ARG A 228 -5.61 10.87 26.48
C ARG A 228 -4.76 10.99 25.23
N SER A 229 -5.38 11.46 24.15
CA SER A 229 -4.65 11.83 22.93
C SER A 229 -3.94 13.16 23.15
N ASP A 230 -2.63 13.19 22.95
CA ASP A 230 -1.76 14.34 23.16
C ASP A 230 -0.52 14.21 22.26
N PRO A 231 -0.09 15.26 21.53
CA PRO A 231 1.16 15.24 20.77
C PRO A 231 2.40 14.91 21.62
N ALA A 232 2.40 15.23 22.92
CA ALA A 232 3.48 14.88 23.84
C ALA A 232 3.45 13.40 24.27
N LYS A 233 2.41 12.65 23.90
CA LYS A 233 2.18 11.25 24.28
C LYS A 233 1.99 10.34 23.04
N PRO A 234 2.94 10.31 22.11
CA PRO A 234 2.74 9.69 20.79
C PRO A 234 2.37 8.20 20.88
N GLY A 235 2.94 7.45 21.84
CA GLY A 235 2.60 6.03 22.05
C GLY A 235 1.17 5.81 22.53
N VAL A 236 0.70 6.61 23.50
CA VAL A 236 -0.68 6.54 24.01
C VAL A 236 -1.69 6.99 22.94
N SER A 237 -1.39 8.09 22.23
CA SER A 237 -2.19 8.58 21.12
C SER A 237 -2.32 7.55 19.99
N ASN A 238 -1.23 6.84 19.67
CA ASN A 238 -1.25 5.75 18.69
C ASN A 238 -2.17 4.60 19.14
N LEU A 239 -2.05 4.15 20.40
CA LEU A 239 -2.89 3.09 20.94
C LEU A 239 -4.38 3.47 20.94
N LEU A 240 -4.70 4.71 21.30
CA LEU A 240 -6.07 5.24 21.24
C LEU A 240 -6.62 5.26 19.80
N ALA A 241 -5.81 5.72 18.85
CA ALA A 241 -6.19 5.73 17.44
C ALA A 241 -6.43 4.31 16.91
N VAL A 242 -5.58 3.35 17.29
CA VAL A 242 -5.78 1.93 16.94
C VAL A 242 -7.06 1.37 17.54
N LEU A 243 -7.31 1.64 18.84
CA LEU A 243 -8.52 1.18 19.52
C LEU A 243 -9.79 1.66 18.81
N VAL A 244 -9.87 2.96 18.53
CA VAL A 244 -11.01 3.57 17.83
C VAL A 244 -11.15 3.03 16.41
N ALA A 245 -10.04 2.89 15.68
CA ALA A 245 -10.06 2.35 14.32
C ALA A 245 -10.50 0.88 14.25
N CYS A 246 -10.31 0.12 15.33
CA CYS A 246 -10.82 -1.24 15.51
C CYS A 246 -12.24 -1.28 16.10
N GLY A 247 -12.91 -0.14 16.25
CA GLY A 247 -14.29 -0.04 16.76
C GLY A 247 -14.43 -0.09 18.28
N GLY A 248 -13.32 -0.04 19.03
CA GLY A 248 -13.35 0.05 20.49
C GLY A 248 -13.54 1.48 21.01
N SER A 249 -13.80 1.60 22.31
CA SER A 249 -13.87 2.89 23.02
C SER A 249 -12.85 2.96 24.16
N ALA A 250 -12.31 4.16 24.37
CA ALA A 250 -11.43 4.47 25.49
C ALA A 250 -12.19 4.99 26.73
N ASP A 251 -13.53 5.05 26.68
CA ASP A 251 -14.34 5.59 27.76
C ASP A 251 -14.10 4.82 29.07
N GLY A 252 -13.78 5.55 30.13
CA GLY A 252 -13.50 4.99 31.45
C GLY A 252 -12.13 4.32 31.61
N LEU A 253 -11.30 4.28 30.57
CA LEU A 253 -9.93 3.77 30.68
C LEU A 253 -9.02 4.84 31.29
N THR A 254 -8.51 4.58 32.50
CA THR A 254 -7.65 5.54 33.23
C THR A 254 -6.20 5.06 33.36
N THR A 255 -5.91 3.79 33.04
CA THR A 255 -4.57 3.21 33.15
C THR A 255 -4.07 2.68 31.81
N TYR A 256 -2.75 2.71 31.59
CA TYR A 256 -2.14 2.14 30.37
C TYR A 256 -2.29 0.62 30.27
N GLY A 257 -2.34 -0.09 31.40
CA GLY A 257 -2.64 -1.51 31.42
C GLY A 257 -4.03 -1.79 30.84
N ALA A 258 -5.05 -1.05 31.28
CA ALA A 258 -6.42 -1.18 30.77
C ALA A 258 -6.52 -0.77 29.29
N LEU A 259 -5.84 0.32 28.88
CA LEU A 259 -5.76 0.72 27.47
C LEU A 259 -5.15 -0.39 26.59
N LYS A 260 -4.01 -0.95 26.99
CA LYS A 260 -3.32 -2.01 26.23
C LYS A 260 -4.16 -3.30 26.16
N ALA A 261 -4.88 -3.63 27.23
CA ALA A 261 -5.82 -4.76 27.21
C ALA A 261 -6.96 -4.52 26.21
N ALA A 262 -7.63 -3.36 26.28
CA ALA A 262 -8.70 -3.00 25.36
C ALA A 262 -8.23 -2.98 23.89
N VAL A 263 -7.04 -2.43 23.63
CA VAL A 263 -6.43 -2.45 22.28
C VAL A 263 -6.18 -3.88 21.81
N THR A 264 -5.65 -4.74 22.68
CA THR A 264 -5.40 -6.14 22.34
C THR A 264 -6.70 -6.83 21.93
N ASP A 265 -7.74 -6.70 22.75
CA ASP A 265 -9.01 -7.38 22.50
C ASP A 265 -9.69 -6.85 21.22
N ALA A 266 -9.66 -5.53 20.99
CA ALA A 266 -10.19 -4.92 19.77
C ALA A 266 -9.44 -5.35 18.51
N VAL A 267 -8.11 -5.39 18.54
CA VAL A 267 -7.29 -5.84 17.41
C VAL A 267 -7.52 -7.33 17.13
N VAL A 268 -7.55 -8.18 18.16
CA VAL A 268 -7.81 -9.62 17.99
C VAL A 268 -9.20 -9.85 17.40
N ALA A 269 -10.23 -9.16 17.91
CA ALA A 269 -11.59 -9.26 17.37
C ALA A 269 -11.66 -8.78 15.91
N THR A 270 -10.90 -7.75 15.54
CA THR A 270 -10.83 -7.22 14.18
C THR A 270 -10.14 -8.19 13.22
N LEU A 271 -9.07 -8.85 13.64
CA LEU A 271 -8.28 -9.74 12.78
C LEU A 271 -8.89 -11.15 12.67
N ALA A 272 -9.61 -11.62 13.69
CA ALA A 272 -10.19 -12.96 13.72
C ALA A 272 -10.98 -13.34 12.44
N PRO A 273 -11.97 -12.57 11.95
CA PRO A 273 -12.71 -12.94 10.74
C PRO A 273 -11.84 -12.92 9.48
N VAL A 274 -10.83 -12.03 9.42
CA VAL A 274 -9.87 -11.99 8.31
C VAL A 274 -8.98 -13.23 8.31
N GLN A 275 -8.52 -13.67 9.49
CA GLN A 275 -7.68 -14.86 9.65
C GLN A 275 -8.45 -16.14 9.33
N GLU A 276 -9.69 -16.25 9.78
CA GLU A 276 -10.59 -17.37 9.45
C GLU A 276 -10.81 -17.46 7.94
N ARG A 277 -11.23 -16.36 7.31
CA ARG A 277 -11.45 -16.32 5.86
C ARG A 277 -10.16 -16.58 5.07
N HIS A 278 -9.03 -16.08 5.54
CA HIS A 278 -7.73 -16.36 4.93
C HIS A 278 -7.40 -17.85 4.98
N ALA A 279 -7.62 -18.52 6.11
CA ALA A 279 -7.35 -19.95 6.25
C ALA A 279 -8.22 -20.80 5.30
N GLU A 280 -9.49 -20.44 5.13
CA GLU A 280 -10.37 -21.07 4.14
C GLU A 280 -9.85 -20.90 2.71
N LEU A 281 -9.48 -19.67 2.33
CA LEU A 281 -9.00 -19.36 0.98
C LEU A 281 -7.62 -19.96 0.70
N ALA A 282 -6.75 -20.03 1.70
CA ALA A 282 -5.43 -20.65 1.58
C ALA A 282 -5.52 -22.17 1.32
N ALA A 283 -6.63 -22.81 1.71
CA ALA A 283 -6.91 -24.20 1.38
C ALA A 283 -7.37 -24.41 -0.07
N ASP A 284 -7.76 -23.34 -0.79
CA ASP A 284 -8.12 -23.36 -2.21
C ASP A 284 -7.32 -22.32 -3.01
N PRO A 285 -6.01 -22.56 -3.21
CA PRO A 285 -5.15 -21.65 -3.98
C PRO A 285 -5.58 -21.54 -5.46
N ALA A 286 -6.30 -22.53 -5.99
CA ALA A 286 -6.80 -22.51 -7.37
C ALA A 286 -7.89 -21.45 -7.54
N HIS A 287 -8.80 -21.33 -6.56
CA HIS A 287 -9.77 -20.24 -6.55
C HIS A 287 -9.09 -18.87 -6.52
N VAL A 288 -8.13 -18.65 -5.61
CA VAL A 288 -7.39 -17.37 -5.52
C VAL A 288 -6.70 -17.04 -6.84
N ALA A 289 -6.03 -18.02 -7.45
CA ALA A 289 -5.39 -17.86 -8.76
C ALA A 289 -6.40 -17.45 -9.84
N SER A 290 -7.55 -18.14 -9.92
CA SER A 290 -8.58 -17.86 -10.93
C SER A 290 -9.12 -16.43 -10.85
N VAL A 291 -9.28 -15.88 -9.65
CA VAL A 291 -9.75 -14.49 -9.46
C VAL A 291 -8.70 -13.50 -9.99
N PHE A 292 -7.42 -13.71 -9.66
CA PHE A 292 -6.34 -12.84 -10.14
C PHE A 292 -6.07 -12.98 -11.64
N GLU A 293 -6.31 -14.15 -12.23
CA GLU A 293 -6.25 -14.36 -13.68
C GLU A 293 -7.37 -13.61 -14.41
N ALA A 294 -8.60 -13.69 -13.90
CA ALA A 294 -9.74 -12.94 -14.43
C ALA A 294 -9.51 -11.43 -14.33
N GLY A 295 -9.00 -10.95 -13.19
CA GLY A 295 -8.68 -9.54 -13.04
C GLY A 295 -7.51 -9.09 -13.93
N ALA A 296 -6.49 -9.92 -14.14
CA ALA A 296 -5.42 -9.63 -15.11
C ALA A 296 -5.96 -9.55 -16.55
N ALA A 297 -6.90 -10.41 -16.94
CA ALA A 297 -7.58 -10.32 -18.23
C ALA A 297 -8.33 -9.00 -18.38
N ARG A 298 -9.09 -8.61 -17.35
CA ARG A 298 -9.78 -7.31 -17.33
C ARG A 298 -8.82 -6.13 -17.43
N CYS A 299 -7.68 -6.19 -16.73
CA CYS A 299 -6.64 -5.16 -16.84
C CYS A 299 -6.10 -5.06 -18.27
N ARG A 300 -5.83 -6.19 -18.94
CA ARG A 300 -5.37 -6.19 -20.34
C ARG A 300 -6.37 -5.52 -21.28
N GLU A 301 -7.67 -5.77 -21.12
CA GLU A 301 -8.71 -5.10 -21.91
C GLU A 301 -8.69 -3.58 -21.76
N VAL A 302 -8.49 -3.10 -20.54
CA VAL A 302 -8.51 -1.65 -20.23
C VAL A 302 -7.21 -0.96 -20.66
N THR A 303 -6.08 -1.64 -20.53
CA THR A 303 -4.74 -1.07 -20.71
C THR A 303 -4.24 -1.17 -22.15
N ALA A 304 -4.64 -2.20 -22.91
CA ALA A 304 -4.16 -2.41 -24.28
C ALA A 304 -4.45 -1.23 -25.24
N PRO A 305 -5.65 -0.60 -25.24
CA PRO A 305 -5.91 0.57 -26.09
C PRO A 305 -5.03 1.77 -25.74
N VAL A 306 -4.71 1.96 -24.45
CA VAL A 306 -3.88 3.08 -23.99
C VAL A 306 -2.42 2.87 -24.42
N LEU A 307 -1.90 1.65 -24.26
CA LEU A 307 -0.58 1.31 -24.74
C LEU A 307 -0.47 1.45 -26.26
N ALA A 308 -1.45 0.93 -27.01
CA ALA A 308 -1.46 1.02 -28.47
C ALA A 308 -1.46 2.48 -28.96
N ALA A 309 -2.23 3.36 -28.31
CA ALA A 309 -2.22 4.79 -28.61
C ALA A 309 -0.85 5.42 -28.34
N ALA A 310 -0.20 5.09 -27.23
CA ALA A 310 1.14 5.58 -26.91
C ALA A 310 2.19 5.08 -27.92
N GLN A 311 2.15 3.78 -28.27
CA GLN A 311 3.03 3.17 -29.27
C GLN A 311 2.88 3.85 -30.63
N SER A 312 1.64 3.99 -31.12
CA SER A 312 1.37 4.65 -32.39
C SER A 312 1.84 6.11 -32.41
N ALA A 313 1.60 6.85 -31.32
CA ALA A 313 2.00 8.25 -31.22
C ALA A 313 3.53 8.45 -31.22
N ILE A 314 4.28 7.50 -30.64
CA ILE A 314 5.75 7.55 -30.63
C ILE A 314 6.39 6.91 -31.89
N GLY A 315 5.59 6.26 -32.74
CA GLY A 315 6.03 5.69 -34.03
C GLY A 315 6.41 4.21 -34.01
N LEU A 316 5.80 3.40 -33.13
CA LEU A 316 5.96 1.94 -33.04
C LEU A 316 4.76 1.19 -33.63
#